data_AF-A0A2V9FMJ5-F1
#
_entry.id   AF-A0A2V9FMJ5-F1
#
_cell.length_a   1.000
_cell.length_b   1.000
_cell.length_c   1.000
_cell.angle_alpha   90.00
_cell.angle_beta   90.00
_cell.angle_gamma   90.00
#
_symmetry.space_group_name_H-M   'P 1'
#
loop_
_entity.id
_entity.type
_entity.pdbx_description
1 polymer ?
#
loop_
_entity_poly.entity_id
_entity_poly.type
_entity_poly.pdbx_seq_one_letter_code
_entity_poly.pdbx_strand_id
1 'polypeptide(L)' 'MRVVALYDIHGNLPALESVLEELQGVTIDQIVVGGDVLSGPMQVHRAAVIVIRTTALPHGE' A
#
# COMPACT_ATOMS: atom_id res chain seq x y z
N MET A 1 -3.07 18.38 2.91
CA MET A 1 -2.55 17.11 3.44
C MET A 1 -3.58 16.01 3.19
N ARG A 2 -3.30 15.09 2.27
CA ARG A 2 -4.12 13.95 1.90
C ARG A 2 -3.33 12.67 2.21
N VAL A 3 -3.90 11.86 3.08
CA VAL A 3 -3.33 10.58 3.51
C VAL A 3 -4.23 9.46 3.02
N VAL A 4 -3.65 8.44 2.42
CA VAL A 4 -4.34 7.21 2.06
C VAL A 4 -4.03 6.16 3.11
N ALA A 5 -5.03 5.46 3.59
CA ALA A 5 -4.86 4.40 4.56
C ALA A 5 -5.36 3.08 3.97
N LEU A 6 -4.48 2.08 3.88
CA LEU A 6 -4.77 0.75 3.35
C LEU A 6 -4.82 -0.28 4.48
N TYR A 7 -5.86 -1.11 4.49
CA TYR A 7 -6.14 -2.15 5.49
C TYR A 7 -6.65 -3.41 4.79
N ASP A 8 -6.59 -4.55 5.47
CA ASP A 8 -7.22 -5.82 5.07
C ASP A 8 -6.84 -6.28 3.65
N ILE A 9 -5.59 -6.05 3.25
CA ILE A 9 -5.07 -6.46 1.94
C ILE A 9 -5.08 -7.99 1.83
N HIS A 10 -4.82 -8.71 2.92
CA HIS A 10 -4.86 -10.17 3.03
C HIS A 10 -4.07 -10.93 1.93
N GLY A 11 -3.04 -10.32 1.36
CA GLY A 11 -2.27 -10.86 0.23
C GLY A 11 -3.02 -10.86 -1.12
N ASN A 12 -4.12 -10.13 -1.23
CA ASN A 12 -4.89 -9.97 -2.45
C ASN A 12 -4.22 -8.95 -3.39
N LEU A 13 -3.18 -9.40 -4.09
CA LEU A 13 -2.42 -8.57 -5.02
C LEU A 13 -3.30 -7.91 -6.09
N PRO A 14 -4.23 -8.61 -6.77
CA PRO A 14 -5.10 -7.95 -7.77
C PRO A 14 -5.92 -6.79 -7.20
N ALA A 15 -6.48 -6.95 -6.00
CA ALA A 15 -7.24 -5.88 -5.37
C ALA A 15 -6.35 -4.68 -5.02
N LEU A 16 -5.13 -4.94 -4.53
CA LEU A 16 -4.16 -3.89 -4.22
C LEU A 16 -3.74 -3.14 -5.49
N GLU A 17 -3.47 -3.84 -6.60
CA GLU A 17 -3.10 -3.24 -7.88
C GLU A 17 -4.19 -2.30 -8.40
N SER A 18 -5.47 -2.73 -8.38
CA SER A 18 -6.59 -1.88 -8.80
C SER A 18 -6.72 -0.62 -7.95
N VAL A 19 -6.57 -0.72 -6.62
CA VAL A 19 -6.60 0.46 -5.74
C VAL A 19 -5.43 1.39 -6.05
N LEU A 20 -4.22 0.87 -6.27
CA LEU A 20 -3.05 1.69 -6.59
C LEU A 20 -3.20 2.41 -7.94
N GLU A 21 -3.83 1.78 -8.94
CA GLU A 21 -4.14 2.41 -10.23
C GLU A 21 -5.08 3.61 -10.06
N GLU A 22 -6.14 3.47 -9.26
CA GLU A 22 -7.07 4.58 -8.96
C GLU A 22 -6.35 5.76 -8.26
N LEU A 23 -5.35 5.45 -7.44
CA LEU A 23 -4.59 6.44 -6.69
C LEU A 23 -3.55 7.20 -7.54
N GLN A 24 -3.20 6.74 -8.75
CA GLN A 24 -2.21 7.41 -9.62
C GLN A 24 -2.62 8.83 -10.02
N GLY A 25 -3.92 9.12 -10.09
CA GLY A 25 -4.45 10.45 -10.43
C GLY A 25 -4.57 11.40 -9.24
N VAL A 26 -4.18 10.98 -8.04
CA VAL A 26 -4.43 11.70 -6.79
C VAL A 26 -3.12 12.20 -6.20
N THR A 27 -3.03 13.50 -5.91
CA THR A 27 -1.94 14.02 -5.08
C THR A 27 -2.10 13.49 -3.65
N ILE A 28 -1.20 12.60 -3.25
CA ILE A 28 -1.19 11.95 -1.94
C ILE A 28 0.11 12.34 -1.25
N ASP A 29 0.01 12.84 -0.03
CA ASP A 29 1.18 13.21 0.77
C ASP A 29 1.78 11.99 1.47
N GLN A 30 0.94 11.06 1.92
CA GLN A 30 1.38 9.86 2.66
C GLN A 30 0.45 8.66 2.42
N ILE A 31 1.02 7.46 2.46
CA ILE A 31 0.28 6.19 2.50
C ILE A 31 0.61 5.50 3.83
N VAL A 32 -0.43 5.18 4.59
CA VAL A 32 -0.37 4.45 5.85
C VAL A 32 -0.94 3.06 5.62
N VAL A 33 -0.26 2.03 6.13
CA VAL A 33 -0.74 0.64 6.07
C VAL A 33 -0.89 0.12 7.47
N GLY A 34 -2.13 -0.16 7.86
CA GLY A 34 -2.45 -0.33 9.28
C GLY A 34 -2.64 -1.78 9.76
N GLY A 35 -2.54 -2.79 8.91
CA GLY A 35 -2.60 -4.20 9.35
C GLY A 35 -3.19 -5.15 8.31
N ASP A 36 -3.22 -6.45 8.65
CA ASP A 36 -3.83 -7.54 7.87
C ASP A 36 -3.41 -7.57 6.40
N VAL A 37 -2.12 -7.31 6.20
CA VAL A 37 -1.53 -7.17 4.87
C VAL A 37 -1.36 -8.53 4.16
N LEU A 38 -1.08 -9.59 4.93
CA LEU A 38 -0.88 -10.96 4.44
C LEU A 38 -1.73 -11.93 5.26
N SER A 39 -2.33 -12.93 4.60
CA SER A 39 -3.16 -13.94 5.26
C SER A 39 -2.60 -15.36 5.11
N GLY A 40 -2.32 -16.01 6.24
CA GLY A 40 -2.13 -17.46 6.33
C GLY A 40 -0.73 -18.01 5.99
N PRO A 41 -0.41 -19.24 6.44
CA PRO A 41 0.92 -19.86 6.37
C PRO A 41 1.37 -20.26 4.95
N MET A 42 0.52 -20.11 3.94
CA MET A 42 0.82 -20.48 2.55
C MET A 42 1.39 -19.31 1.73
N GLN A 43 1.17 -18.06 2.18
CA GLN A 43 1.63 -16.85 1.50
C GLN A 43 3.11 -16.52 1.78
N VAL A 44 3.76 -17.19 2.74
CA VAL A 44 5.18 -16.96 3.07
C VAL A 44 6.16 -17.62 2.10
N HIS A 45 5.71 -18.55 1.24
CA HIS A 45 6.59 -19.27 0.31
C HIS A 45 6.86 -18.51 -1.01
N ARG A 46 6.03 -17.51 -1.34
CA ARG A 46 6.31 -16.53 -2.38
C ARG A 46 6.57 -15.22 -1.66
N ALA A 47 7.83 -14.79 -1.61
CA ALA A 47 8.28 -13.57 -0.94
C ALA A 47 7.33 -12.40 -1.22
N ALA A 48 6.38 -12.17 -0.31
CA ALA A 48 5.47 -11.04 -0.39
C ALA A 48 6.22 -9.83 0.13
N VAL A 49 7.09 -9.26 -0.72
CA VAL A 49 7.72 -7.99 -0.44
C VAL A 49 6.74 -6.90 -0.88
N ILE A 50 5.83 -6.51 0.02
CA ILE A 50 5.01 -5.32 -0.17
C ILE A 50 5.92 -4.13 0.16
N VAL A 51 6.68 -3.68 -0.84
CA VAL A 51 7.49 -2.46 -0.76
C VAL A 51 6.58 -1.27 -1.00
N ILE A 52 5.96 -0.76 0.05
CA ILE A 52 5.29 0.54 -0.02
C ILE A 52 6.38 1.59 0.20
N ARG A 53 6.98 2.06 -0.90
CA ARG A 53 7.78 3.28 -0.85
C ARG A 53 6.81 4.43 -0.62
N THR A 54 6.69 4.87 0.62
CA THR A 54 6.22 6.22 0.90
C THR A 54 7.37 7.14 0.49
N THR A 55 7.30 7.77 -0.69
CA THR A 55 8.07 8.99 -0.90
C THR A 55 7.31 10.09 -0.16
N ALA A 56 7.66 10.31 1.10
CA ALA A 56 7.53 11.66 1.64
C ALA A 56 8.41 12.53 0.74
N LEU A 57 7.80 13.22 -0.23
CA LEU A 57 8.50 14.24 -0.98
C LEU A 57 8.95 15.29 0.05
N PRO A 58 10.21 15.77 0.00
CA PRO A 58 10.64 16.80 0.90
C PRO A 58 9.68 17.98 0.76
N HIS A 59 9.00 18.32 1.85
CA HIS A 59 8.24 19.55 1.93
C HIS A 59 9.25 20.68 1.71
N GLY A 60 9.27 21.22 0.49
CA GLY A 60 9.99 22.45 0.20
C GLY A 60 9.32 23.57 0.97
N GLU A 61 10.10 24.22 1.83
CA GLU A 61 9.82 25.59 2.26
C GLU A 61 10.00 26.57 1.08
#